data_AF-A0A7H4PJC3-F1
#
_entry.id   AF-A0A7H4PJC3-F1
#
_cell.length_a   1.000
_cell.length_b   1.000
_cell.length_c   1.000
_cell.angle_alpha   90.00
_cell.angle_beta   90.00
_cell.angle_gamma   90.00
#
_symmetry.space_group_name_H-M   'P 1'
#
loop_
_entity.id
_entity.type
_entity.pdbx_description
1 polymer ?
#
loop_
_entity_poly.entity_id
_entity_poly.type
_entity_poly.pdbx_seq_one_letter_code
_entity_poly.pdbx_strand_id
1 'polypeptide(L)' 'MTITIRANAEAVIARYEGQMAAIIAKYRPRLEGRKVLLYMGGLRPRHVIGAYEDLGMEIIAAGYEFAHNDDTTAPCRI' A
#
# COMPACT_ATOMS: atom_id res chain seq x y z
N MET A 1 -1.57 -22.43 -22.84
CA MET A 1 -2.09 -21.03 -22.91
C MET A 1 -1.66 -20.15 -21.73
N THR A 2 -0.85 -20.63 -20.77
CA THR A 2 -0.48 -19.88 -19.56
C THR A 2 0.80 -19.02 -19.70
N ILE A 3 1.63 -19.28 -20.72
CA ILE A 3 2.93 -18.59 -20.92
C ILE A 3 2.73 -17.13 -21.38
N THR A 4 1.69 -16.85 -22.16
CA THR A 4 1.41 -15.52 -22.72
C THR A 4 0.91 -14.52 -21.68
N ILE A 5 0.04 -14.95 -20.75
CA ILE A 5 -0.50 -14.07 -19.70
C ILE A 5 0.61 -13.63 -18.75
N ARG A 6 1.51 -14.55 -18.36
CA ARG A 6 2.65 -14.24 -17.52
C ARG A 6 3.61 -13.25 -18.20
N ALA A 7 3.98 -13.50 -19.46
CA ALA A 7 4.87 -12.61 -20.21
C ALA A 7 4.27 -11.21 -20.38
N ASN A 8 2.96 -11.11 -20.63
CA ASN A 8 2.28 -9.82 -20.73
C ASN A 8 2.20 -9.11 -19.37
N ALA A 9 2.00 -9.83 -18.27
CA ALA A 9 2.03 -9.25 -16.92
C ALA A 9 3.43 -8.69 -16.58
N GLU A 10 4.49 -9.45 -16.85
CA GLU A 10 5.88 -9.01 -16.65
C GLU A 10 6.22 -7.78 -17.52
N ALA A 11 5.74 -7.72 -18.77
CA ALA A 11 5.92 -6.55 -19.64
C ALA A 11 5.22 -5.29 -19.09
N VAL A 12 4.04 -5.43 -18.48
CA VAL A 12 3.35 -4.31 -17.85
C VAL A 12 4.08 -3.85 -16.59
N ILE A 13 4.56 -4.78 -15.75
CA ILE A 13 5.34 -4.44 -14.56
C ILE A 13 6.58 -3.62 -14.95
N ALA A 14 7.36 -4.09 -15.93
CA ALA A 14 8.56 -3.40 -16.40
C ALA A 14 8.28 -1.98 -16.92
N ARG A 15 7.10 -1.74 -17.52
CA ARG A 15 6.70 -0.41 -18.01
C ARG A 15 6.44 0.59 -16.88
N TYR A 16 5.92 0.13 -15.75
CA TYR A 16 5.51 1.01 -14.64
C TYR A 16 6.53 1.06 -13.50
N GLU A 17 7.43 0.09 -13.42
CA GLU A 17 8.49 0.01 -12.40
C GLU A 17 9.34 1.29 -12.37
N GLY A 18 9.79 1.79 -13.54
CA GLY A 18 10.55 3.04 -13.61
C GLY A 18 9.77 4.28 -13.18
N GLN A 19 8.46 4.33 -13.47
CA GLN A 19 7.60 5.45 -13.05
C GLN A 19 7.41 5.45 -11.52
N MET A 20 7.16 4.28 -10.93
CA MET A 20 7.05 4.17 -9.48
C MET A 20 8.37 4.44 -8.77
N ALA A 21 9.50 3.94 -9.28
CA ALA A 21 10.81 4.21 -8.71
C ALA A 21 11.13 5.71 -8.67
N ALA A 22 10.79 6.47 -9.71
CA ALA A 22 10.97 7.93 -9.73
C ALA A 22 10.11 8.66 -8.68
N ILE A 23 8.87 8.20 -8.46
CA ILE A 23 7.97 8.76 -7.44
C ILE A 23 8.50 8.43 -6.04
N ILE A 24 8.88 7.18 -5.79
CA ILE A 24 9.44 6.73 -4.51
C ILE A 24 10.72 7.52 -4.21
N ALA A 25 11.66 7.64 -5.16
CA ALA A 25 12.90 8.40 -4.98
C ALA A 25 12.66 9.88 -4.63
N LYS A 26 11.60 10.48 -5.18
CA LYS A 26 11.24 11.88 -4.93
C LYS A 26 10.62 12.11 -3.54
N TYR A 27 9.76 11.20 -3.09
CA TYR A 27 8.92 11.42 -1.91
C TYR A 27 9.40 10.67 -0.66
N ARG A 28 10.00 9.48 -0.80
CA ARG A 28 10.53 8.69 0.32
C ARG A 28 11.46 9.48 1.25
N PRO A 29 12.50 10.21 0.79
CA PRO A 29 13.38 10.94 1.71
C PRO A 29 12.68 12.05 2.51
N ARG A 30 11.49 12.49 2.09
CA ARG A 30 10.71 13.52 2.79
C ARG A 30 9.76 12.93 3.84
N LEU A 31 9.40 11.66 3.66
CA LEU A 31 8.34 10.97 4.38
C LEU A 31 8.85 9.80 5.23
N GLU A 32 10.11 9.41 5.06
CA GLU A 32 10.74 8.33 5.82
C GLU A 32 10.70 8.60 7.33
N GLY A 33 10.25 7.60 8.10
CA GLY A 33 10.11 7.66 9.55
C GLY A 33 8.93 8.50 10.05
N ARG A 34 8.06 9.00 9.17
CA ARG A 34 6.84 9.71 9.59
C ARG A 34 5.80 8.71 10.10
N LYS A 35 5.20 9.04 11.24
CA LYS A 35 4.12 8.26 11.85
C LYS A 35 2.77 8.69 11.31
N VAL A 36 1.97 7.73 10.87
CA VAL A 36 0.65 7.95 10.26
C VAL A 36 -0.43 7.25 11.09
N LEU A 37 -1.53 7.95 11.33
CA LEU A 37 -2.74 7.41 11.91
C LEU A 37 -3.85 7.45 10.87
N LEU A 38 -4.44 6.30 10.57
CA LEU A 38 -5.50 6.16 9.57
C LEU A 38 -6.83 5.91 10.27
N TYR A 39 -7.80 6.80 10.07
CA TYR A 39 -9.17 6.59 10.55
C TYR A 39 -10.12 6.84 9.38
N MET A 40 -10.71 5.77 8.84
CA MET A 40 -11.55 5.86 7.65
C MET A 40 -12.49 4.66 7.56
N GLY A 41 -13.78 4.87 7.29
CA GLY A 41 -14.76 3.88 6.83
C GLY A 41 -14.52 2.39 7.15
N GLY A 42 -14.73 1.50 6.15
CA GLY A 42 -14.62 0.04 6.32
C GLY A 42 -13.48 -0.64 5.53
N LEU A 43 -12.96 0.00 4.47
CA LEU A 43 -12.07 -0.68 3.50
C LEU A 43 -10.66 -0.09 3.38
N ARG A 44 -10.52 1.23 3.27
CA ARG A 44 -9.20 1.81 2.98
C ARG A 44 -8.18 1.68 4.10
N PRO A 45 -8.52 1.62 5.41
CA PRO A 45 -7.49 1.52 6.45
C PRO A 45 -6.52 0.35 6.29
N ARG A 46 -6.95 -0.77 5.67
CA ARG A 46 -6.06 -1.89 5.30
C ARG A 46 -5.42 -1.78 3.92
N HIS A 47 -6.10 -1.20 2.94
CA HIS A 47 -5.63 -1.22 1.53
C HIS A 47 -4.52 -0.20 1.26
N VAL A 48 -4.47 0.88 2.03
CA VAL A 48 -3.46 1.93 1.81
C VAL A 48 -2.16 1.68 2.56
N ILE A 49 -2.10 0.68 3.44
CA ILE A 49 -0.92 0.40 4.30
C ILE A 49 0.35 0.22 3.48
N GLY A 50 0.32 -0.67 2.48
CA GLY A 50 1.51 -0.95 1.64
C GLY A 50 2.02 0.29 0.89
N ALA A 51 1.13 1.20 0.49
CA ALA A 51 1.54 2.44 -0.18
C ALA A 51 2.26 3.42 0.77
N TYR A 52 1.92 3.40 2.06
CA TYR A 52 2.64 4.18 3.07
C TYR A 52 4.00 3.55 3.41
N GLU A 53 4.06 2.21 3.47
CA GLU A 53 5.30 1.47 3.70
C GLU A 53 6.31 1.67 2.56
N ASP A 54 5.86 1.68 1.30
CA ASP A 54 6.70 1.96 0.12
C ASP A 54 7.37 3.34 0.19
N LEU A 55 6.69 4.30 0.84
CA LEU A 55 7.19 5.66 1.08
C LEU A 55 7.99 5.79 2.39
N GLY A 56 8.18 4.70 3.13
CA GLY A 56 8.94 4.67 4.39
C GLY A 56 8.18 5.25 5.60
N MET A 57 6.85 5.34 5.52
CA MET A 57 6.01 5.82 6.62
C MET A 57 5.59 4.65 7.52
N GLU A 58 5.54 4.88 8.83
CA GLU A 58 5.12 3.90 9.83
C GLU A 58 3.67 4.18 10.24
N ILE A 59 2.77 3.21 10.03
CA ILE A 59 1.38 3.34 10.47
C ILE A 59 1.28 2.84 11.91
N ILE A 60 1.05 3.77 12.84
CA ILE A 60 0.99 3.47 14.28
C ILE A 60 -0.40 3.08 14.76
N ALA A 61 -1.44 3.43 14.02
CA ALA A 61 -2.80 3.01 14.30
C ALA A 61 -3.67 3.12 13.03
N ALA A 62 -4.51 2.13 12.83
CA ALA A 62 -5.55 2.13 11.81
C ALA A 62 -6.89 1.80 12.49
N GLY A 63 -7.91 2.62 12.26
CA GLY A 63 -9.25 2.45 12.79
C GLY A 63 -10.32 2.60 11.70
N TYR A 64 -11.47 1.99 11.95
CA TYR A 64 -12.59 1.92 11.03
C TYR A 64 -13.80 2.63 11.64
N GLU A 65 -14.53 3.39 10.82
CA GLU A 65 -15.74 4.10 11.26
C GLU A 65 -16.96 3.16 11.32
N PHE A 66 -17.02 2.15 10.45
CA PHE A 66 -18.17 1.25 10.31
C PHE A 66 -17.80 -0.17 9.86
N ALA A 67 -16.55 -0.59 10.06
CA ALA A 67 -16.13 -1.96 9.75
C ALA A 67 -16.94 -2.97 10.57
N HIS A 68 -17.33 -4.06 9.91
CA HIS A 68 -17.94 -5.22 10.56
C HIS A 68 -16.85 -6.23 10.92
N ASN A 69 -17.17 -7.23 11.75
CA ASN A 69 -16.17 -8.19 12.28
C ASN A 69 -15.26 -8.80 11.21
N ASP A 70 -15.77 -9.02 9.98
CA ASP A 70 -15.02 -9.61 8.88
C ASP A 70 -13.91 -8.69 8.32
N ASP A 71 -14.02 -7.37 8.47
CA ASP A 71 -12.98 -6.41 8.06
C ASP A 71 -11.88 -6.26 9.13
N THR A 72 -12.20 -6.53 10.39
CA THR A 72 -11.22 -6.54 11.50
C THR A 72 -10.39 -7.82 11.60
N THR A 73 -10.79 -8.92 10.94
CA THR A 73 -10.02 -10.18 10.91
C THR A 73 -8.85 -10.14 9.93
N ALA A 74 -8.84 -9.20 8.97
CA ALA A 74 -7.65 -8.90 8.18
C ALA A 74 -6.64 -8.22 9.11
N PRO A 75 -5.43 -8.76 9.28
CA PRO A 75 -4.52 -8.31 10.32
C PRO A 75 -4.16 -6.84 10.10
N CYS A 76 -4.78 -5.95 10.88
CA CYS A 76 -4.18 -4.65 11.18
C CYS A 76 -2.96 -4.94 12.03
N ARG A 77 -1.85 -5.23 11.34
CA ARG A 77 -0.56 -5.49 11.95
C ARG A 77 -0.06 -4.15 12.51
N ILE A 78 -0.20 -3.99 13.82
CA ILE A 78 0.66 -3.10 14.60
C ILE A 78 1.77 -3.98 15.14
#